data_AF-A0A812FJF5-F1
#
_entry.id   AF-A0A812FJF5-F1
#
_cell.length_a   1.000
_cell.length_b   1.000
_cell.length_c   1.000
_cell.angle_alpha   90.00
_cell.angle_beta   90.00
_cell.angle_gamma   90.00
#
_symmetry.space_group_name_H-M   'P 1'
#
loop_
_entity.id
_entity.type
_entity.pdbx_description
1 polymer ?
#
loop_
_entity_poly.entity_id
_entity_poly.type
_entity_poly.pdbx_seq_one_letter_code
_entity_poly.pdbx_strand_id
1 'polypeptide(L)' 'MSKPLAITDVVLRDAHQSLFATRMRIEDMLPIAAELDKVGYWSLETWGGSDI' A
#
# COMPACT_ATOMS: atom_id res chain seq x y z
N MET A 1 -8.13 29.00 3.71
CA MET A 1 -7.70 27.72 4.30
C MET A 1 -6.91 26.95 3.27
N SER A 2 -5.74 26.42 3.61
CA SER A 2 -4.98 25.52 2.72
C SER A 2 -5.69 24.17 2.65
N LYS A 3 -5.83 23.62 1.45
CA LYS A 3 -6.37 22.27 1.25
C LYS A 3 -5.33 21.26 1.75
N PRO A 4 -5.69 20.30 2.63
CA PRO A 4 -4.77 19.24 3.05
C PRO A 4 -4.26 18.43 1.85
N LEU A 5 -3.00 18.01 1.91
CA LEU A 5 -2.41 17.15 0.89
C LEU A 5 -2.99 15.73 1.01
N ALA A 6 -3.47 15.18 -0.10
CA ALA A 6 -3.88 13.79 -0.20
C ALA A 6 -2.65 12.90 -0.39
N ILE A 7 -2.57 11.80 0.37
CA ILE A 7 -1.43 10.86 0.33
C ILE A 7 -1.94 9.48 -0.08
N THR A 8 -1.28 8.87 -1.06
CA THR A 8 -1.47 7.47 -1.44
C THR A 8 -0.30 6.66 -0.90
N ASP A 9 -0.59 5.60 -0.15
CA ASP A 9 0.43 4.62 0.22
C ASP A 9 0.50 3.51 -0.84
N VAL A 10 1.72 3.08 -1.15
CA VAL A 10 2.02 2.07 -2.19
C VAL A 10 2.73 0.85 -1.61
N VAL A 11 2.79 0.72 -0.28
CA VAL A 11 3.53 -0.35 0.41
C VAL A 11 3.04 -1.74 0.01
N LEU A 12 1.73 -1.88 -0.24
CA LEU A 12 1.10 -3.15 -0.59
C LEU A 12 1.19 -3.51 -2.09
N ARG A 13 1.71 -2.61 -2.94
CA ARG A 13 1.88 -2.85 -4.39
C ARG A 13 3.27 -2.43 -4.87
N ASP A 14 3.45 -1.16 -5.19
CA ASP A 14 4.63 -0.70 -5.92
C ASP A 14 5.92 -0.76 -5.10
N ALA A 15 5.84 -0.70 -3.77
CA ALA A 15 7.02 -0.76 -2.91
C ALA A 15 7.72 -2.13 -3.00
N HIS A 16 6.99 -3.24 -2.81
CA HIS A 16 7.60 -4.57 -2.90
C HIS A 16 7.84 -4.99 -4.35
N GLN A 17 7.07 -4.48 -5.32
CA GLN A 17 7.40 -4.59 -6.74
C GLN A 17 8.78 -3.98 -7.04
N SER A 18 9.05 -2.77 -6.54
CA SER A 18 10.30 -2.04 -6.78
C SER A 18 11.49 -2.58 -5.99
N LEU A 19 11.26 -3.04 -4.76
CA LEU A 19 12.33 -3.39 -3.82
C LEU A 19 12.58 -4.90 -3.71
N PHE A 20 11.55 -5.73 -3.90
CA PHE A 20 11.58 -7.17 -3.63
C PHE A 20 10.98 -8.01 -4.76
N ALA A 21 11.00 -7.51 -6.00
CA ALA A 21 10.55 -8.22 -7.19
C ALA A 21 9.16 -8.86 -7.04
N THR A 22 8.25 -8.11 -6.41
CA THR A 22 6.83 -8.48 -6.26
C THR A 22 6.59 -9.74 -5.43
N ARG A 23 7.45 -10.03 -4.44
CA ARG A 23 7.40 -11.27 -3.64
C ARG A 23 6.71 -11.15 -2.28
N MET A 24 6.08 -10.02 -1.96
CA MET A 24 5.33 -9.90 -0.69
C MET A 24 4.05 -10.73 -0.78
N ARG A 25 3.86 -11.65 0.18
CA ARG A 25 2.69 -12.54 0.19
C ARG A 25 1.55 -11.90 0.96
N ILE A 26 0.32 -12.29 0.62
CA ILE A 26 -0.88 -11.82 1.31
C ILE A 26 -0.84 -12.09 2.83
N GLU A 27 -0.28 -13.24 3.23
CA GLU A 27 -0.08 -13.62 4.64
C GLU A 27 0.80 -12.64 5.43
N ASP A 28 1.74 -11.97 4.77
CA ASP A 28 2.57 -10.93 5.37
C ASP A 28 1.87 -9.56 5.41
N MET A 29 0.88 -9.34 4.53
CA MET A 29 0.12 -8.07 4.45
C MET A 29 -1.04 -8.01 5.46
N LEU A 30 -1.77 -9.11 5.62
CA LEU A 30 -3.00 -9.16 6.42
C LEU A 30 -2.82 -8.69 7.88
N PRO A 31 -1.71 -9.00 8.59
CA PRO A 31 -1.54 -8.58 9.97
C PRO A 31 -1.53 -7.06 10.19
N ILE A 32 -1.13 -6.26 9.18
CA ILE A 32 -1.03 -4.79 9.29
C ILE A 32 -2.17 -4.05 8.59
N ALA A 33 -2.99 -4.73 7.80
CA ALA A 33 -4.03 -4.11 6.97
C ALA A 33 -5.00 -3.21 7.76
N ALA A 34 -5.43 -3.66 8.95
CA ALA A 34 -6.35 -2.90 9.80
C ALA A 34 -5.72 -1.62 10.39
N GLU A 35 -4.41 -1.59 10.56
CA GLU A 35 -3.71 -0.38 11.02
C GLU A 35 -3.51 0.60 9.87
N LEU A 36 -3.21 0.11 8.66
CA LEU A 36 -3.11 0.94 7.45
C LEU A 36 -4.43 1.69 7.14
N ASP A 37 -5.58 1.02 7.36
CA ASP A 37 -6.91 1.63 7.18
C ASP A 37 -7.15 2.82 8.14
N LYS A 38 -6.60 2.76 9.35
CA LYS A 38 -6.76 3.81 10.38
C LYS A 38 -5.86 5.03 10.15
N VAL A 39 -4.84 4.93 9.31
CA VAL A 39 -3.89 6.05 9.06
C VAL A 39 -4.59 7.25 8.41
N GLY A 40 -5.63 7.01 7.62
CA GLY A 40 -6.35 8.07 6.89
C GLY A 40 -5.68 8.47 5.58
N TYR A 41 -5.06 7.50 4.89
CA TYR A 41 -4.62 7.70 3.51
C TYR A 41 -5.78 8.04 2.59
N TRP A 42 -5.50 8.83 1.55
CA TRP A 42 -6.48 9.12 0.50
C TRP A 42 -6.79 7.86 -0.32
N SER A 43 -5.79 7.01 -0.54
CA SER A 43 -5.96 5.67 -1.10
C SER A 43 -4.81 4.77 -0.69
N LEU A 44 -5.06 3.46 -0.74
CA LEU A 44 -4.05 2.42 -0.64
C LEU A 44 -3.94 1.72 -1.99
N GLU A 45 -2.77 1.75 -2.61
CA GLU A 45 -2.52 0.96 -3.79
C GLU A 45 -2.21 -0.49 -3.38
N THR A 46 -3.09 -1.41 -3.76
CA THR A 46 -3.09 -2.80 -3.27
C THR A 46 -3.13 -3.83 -4.39
N TRP A 47 -3.29 -3.41 -5.64
CA TRP A 47 -3.45 -4.31 -6.77
C TRP A 47 -3.11 -3.65 -8.10
N GLY A 48 -2.67 -4.46 -9.07
CA GLY A 48 -2.32 -4.04 -10.43
C GLY A 48 -0.84 -4.26 -10.73
N GLY A 49 -0.30 -3.61 -11.77
CA GLY A 49 1.13 -3.72 -12.10
C GLY A 49 1.57 -5.15 -12.47
N SER A 50 2.61 -5.66 -11.81
CA SER A 50 3.15 -7.02 -12.01
C SER A 50 2.99 -7.91 -10.77
N ASP A 51 1.93 -7.67 -9.99
CA ASP A 51 1.56 -8.52 -8.86
C ASP A 51 1.28 -9.95 -9.38
N ILE A 52 2.13 -10.91 -8.99
CA ILE A 52 2.00 -12.33 -9.31
C ILE A 52 2.09 -13.20 -8.05
#